data_AF-A0A535A142-F1
#
_entry.id   AF-A0A535A142-F1
#
_cell.length_a   1.000
_cell.length_b   1.000
_cell.length_c   1.000
_cell.angle_alpha   90.00
_cell.angle_beta   90.00
_cell.angle_gamma   90.00
#
_symmetry.space_group_name_H-M   'P 1'
#
loop_
_entity.id
_entity.type
_entity.pdbx_description
1 polymer ?
#
loop_
_entity_poly.entity_id
_entity_poly.type
_entity_poly.pdbx_seq_one_letter_code
_entity_poly.pdbx_strand_id
1 'polypeptide(L)'
;MTIETLIAVIPVLPLAGFLFAVLVGPRLDRMPSHGHAEHEAKHADDHGIHSGHGGETHDAHEAVDESTLSPIPSEEEQRATSPHAGHADDLANSNGADGVIPDDLNDGRGQVGHVVEGAPRPRYLSWIVPTGLVAVAWAFSMIVFANVVLGGHTYHVTVYEWIGSGTFRIQVAFLVDGLTAMLLLVVSTVGLLVHVYSIGYMDGDRGFWRFFAYLNLFMFSMLLLVMGDNFLLLYVGWEAVGLCSYALIGFWYKKPSAAGAAKKAFVVNRIGDFGFGLGIIMIWTLLGTLNFSDVFARVGTLDATAITVISLLLFAGAVGKSAQFPLHVWLPDAMEGPTPVSALIHAATMVNAGVYMVARANPIFSSSPVAMWVVASIGVFTAIFAAAIALTQNDIKKVLAYSTVSQLAYMFFALGIGAWVAAIFHLVSHGFFKGLLFMGSGSVIHGANGEQDMRYMGGLREPMRWTYRTMVVGSLALAG
;
A
#
# COMPACT_ATOMS: atom_id res chain seq x y z
N MET A 1 17.64 -10.31 24.24
CA MET A 1 16.23 -10.58 23.89
C MET A 1 16.21 -11.88 23.09
N THR A 2 15.34 -12.85 23.38
CA THR A 2 15.27 -14.11 22.61
C THR A 2 14.60 -13.85 21.24
N ILE A 3 14.80 -14.76 20.28
CA ILE A 3 14.13 -14.67 18.96
C ILE A 3 12.61 -14.67 19.10
N GLU A 4 12.07 -15.48 20.01
CA GLU A 4 10.62 -15.53 20.28
C GLU A 4 10.08 -14.18 20.78
N THR A 5 10.83 -13.50 21.66
CA THR A 5 10.46 -12.14 22.10
C THR A 5 10.52 -11.14 20.95
N LEU A 6 11.51 -11.24 20.06
CA LEU A 6 11.56 -10.38 18.86
C LEU A 6 10.30 -10.58 18.00
N ILE A 7 9.94 -11.84 17.72
CA ILE A 7 8.75 -12.21 16.94
C ILE A 7 7.49 -11.61 17.57
N ALA A 8 7.30 -11.74 18.88
CA ALA A 8 6.12 -11.18 19.55
C ALA A 8 6.04 -9.65 19.47
N VAL A 9 7.19 -8.96 19.42
CA VAL A 9 7.27 -7.48 19.47
C VAL A 9 7.18 -6.83 18.09
N ILE A 10 7.58 -7.51 17.01
CA ILE A 10 7.56 -6.96 15.62
C ILE A 10 6.25 -6.25 15.26
N PRO A 11 5.05 -6.85 15.39
CA PRO A 11 3.80 -6.17 15.04
C PRO A 11 3.43 -5.08 16.06
N VAL A 12 3.83 -5.20 17.33
CA VAL A 12 3.50 -4.23 18.38
C VAL A 12 4.19 -2.88 18.15
N LEU A 13 5.37 -2.87 17.52
CA LEU A 13 6.14 -1.64 17.29
C LEU A 13 5.40 -0.63 16.38
N PRO A 14 4.93 -0.98 15.17
CA PRO A 14 4.07 -0.07 14.40
C PRO A 14 2.77 0.29 15.11
N LEU A 15 2.18 -0.63 15.88
CA LEU A 15 0.97 -0.30 16.66
C LEU A 15 1.25 0.79 17.71
N ALA A 16 2.39 0.73 18.39
CA ALA A 16 2.83 1.79 19.30
C ALA A 16 3.09 3.10 18.56
N GLY A 17 3.64 3.05 17.34
CA GLY A 17 3.79 4.21 16.45
C GLY A 17 2.45 4.85 16.08
N PHE A 18 1.44 4.05 15.77
CA PHE A 18 0.07 4.52 15.54
C PHE A 18 -0.50 5.21 16.79
N LEU A 19 -0.42 4.59 17.96
CA LEU A 19 -0.93 5.16 19.20
C LEU A 19 -0.24 6.48 19.54
N PHE A 20 1.09 6.55 19.37
CA PHE A 20 1.83 7.79 19.55
C PHE A 20 1.35 8.88 18.59
N ALA A 21 1.22 8.56 17.30
CA ALA A 21 0.78 9.52 16.30
C ALA A 21 -0.62 10.06 16.60
N VAL A 22 -1.54 9.23 17.08
CA VAL A 22 -2.91 9.66 17.46
C VAL A 22 -2.93 10.49 18.75
N LEU A 23 -2.19 10.07 19.79
CA LEU A 23 -2.26 10.69 21.12
C LEU A 23 -1.41 11.96 21.24
N VAL A 24 -0.28 12.00 20.54
CA VAL A 24 0.75 13.05 20.69
C VAL A 24 0.88 13.88 19.40
N GLY A 25 0.71 13.26 18.24
CA GLY A 25 0.87 13.91 16.93
C GLY A 25 0.09 15.23 16.76
N PRO A 26 -1.22 15.30 17.08
CA PRO A 26 -1.98 16.55 16.98
C PRO A 26 -1.43 17.69 17.85
N ARG A 27 -0.72 17.38 18.93
CA ARG A 27 -0.12 18.39 19.83
C ARG A 27 1.23 18.87 19.27
N LEU A 28 2.03 17.97 18.72
CA LEU A 28 3.32 18.29 18.12
C LEU A 28 3.15 19.17 16.87
N ASP A 29 2.17 18.85 16.03
CA ASP A 29 1.93 19.55 14.77
C ASP A 29 1.21 20.91 14.96
N ARG A 30 0.72 21.20 16.17
CA ARG A 30 0.07 22.47 16.54
C ARG A 30 1.00 23.48 17.22
N MET A 31 2.23 23.11 17.57
CA MET A 31 3.14 24.03 18.27
C MET A 31 3.62 25.13 17.31
N PRO A 32 3.24 26.41 17.51
CA PRO A 32 3.85 27.51 16.79
C PRO A 32 5.30 27.66 17.28
N SER A 33 6.23 27.97 16.38
CA SER A 33 7.61 28.21 16.77
C SER A 33 7.71 29.45 17.67
N HIS A 34 7.90 29.25 18.98
CA HIS A 34 8.56 30.27 19.77
C HIS A 34 10.06 30.20 19.45
N GLY A 35 10.60 31.18 18.72
CA GLY A 35 12.04 31.46 18.80
C GLY A 35 12.83 31.80 17.53
N HIS A 36 12.24 32.03 16.35
CA HIS A 36 13.04 32.47 15.18
C HIS A 36 12.55 33.74 14.46
N ALA A 37 11.32 34.20 14.71
CA ALA A 37 10.78 35.41 14.07
C ALA A 37 11.47 36.72 14.51
N GLU A 38 12.20 36.74 15.64
CA GLU A 38 12.87 37.97 16.11
C GLU A 38 14.27 38.19 15.51
N HIS A 39 14.88 37.19 14.86
CA HIS A 39 16.21 37.35 14.29
C HIS A 39 16.21 37.73 12.81
N GLU A 40 15.18 37.38 12.05
CA GLU A 40 15.07 37.78 10.63
C GLU A 40 14.55 39.22 10.47
N ALA A 41 13.70 39.70 11.40
CA ALA A 41 13.20 41.08 11.36
C ALA A 41 14.29 42.14 11.67
N LYS A 42 15.42 41.75 12.27
CA LYS A 42 16.53 42.66 12.58
C LYS A 42 17.63 42.73 11.53
N HIS A 43 17.63 41.84 10.55
CA HIS A 43 18.62 41.84 9.47
C HIS A 43 18.10 42.40 8.14
N ALA A 44 16.81 42.69 8.02
CA ALA A 44 16.23 43.27 6.81
C ALA A 44 16.39 44.80 6.69
N ASP A 45 16.76 45.50 7.78
CA ASP A 45 16.82 46.97 7.81
C ASP A 45 18.23 47.56 7.62
N ASP A 46 19.27 46.73 7.48
CA ASP A 46 20.65 47.22 7.35
C ASP A 46 21.39 46.40 6.30
N HIS A 47 21.26 46.80 5.02
CA HIS A 47 22.34 46.85 4.02
C HIS A 47 21.79 47.05 2.59
N GLY A 48 21.87 48.29 2.12
CA GLY A 48 21.92 48.59 0.69
C GLY A 48 23.29 48.26 0.11
N ILE A 49 23.28 47.82 -1.16
CA ILE A 49 24.39 47.81 -2.14
C ILE A 49 25.66 47.07 -1.70
N HIS A 50 25.88 45.83 -2.19
CA HIS A 50 27.11 45.46 -2.91
C HIS A 50 27.02 44.06 -3.55
N SER A 51 27.66 43.96 -4.71
CA SER A 51 27.89 42.80 -5.57
C SER A 51 28.74 41.68 -4.95
N GLY A 52 28.41 40.42 -5.29
CA GLY A 52 29.42 39.38 -5.58
C GLY A 52 29.61 38.24 -4.56
N HIS A 53 29.63 37.02 -5.12
CA HIS A 53 30.15 35.75 -4.61
C HIS A 53 29.31 34.89 -3.65
N GLY A 54 28.83 33.77 -4.20
CA GLY A 54 29.32 32.43 -3.84
C GLY A 54 28.86 31.87 -2.49
N GLY A 55 27.70 31.21 -2.49
CA GLY A 55 27.30 30.27 -1.44
C GLY A 55 26.37 29.23 -2.03
N GLU A 56 26.89 28.05 -2.35
CA GLU A 56 26.10 26.89 -2.75
C GLU A 56 25.24 26.43 -1.56
N THR A 57 23.95 26.77 -1.59
CA THR A 57 22.93 26.03 -0.86
C THR A 57 22.47 24.89 -1.76
N HIS A 58 22.83 23.66 -1.40
CA HIS A 58 22.28 22.46 -2.05
C HIS A 58 20.79 22.31 -1.71
N ASP A 59 19.94 23.06 -2.40
CA ASP A 59 18.52 22.73 -2.55
C ASP A 59 18.43 21.60 -3.59
N ALA A 60 18.21 20.38 -3.11
CA ALA A 60 18.15 19.18 -3.94
C ALA A 60 16.80 19.01 -4.69
N HIS A 61 16.12 20.11 -5.01
CA HIS A 61 14.91 20.14 -5.82
C HIS A 61 14.99 21.32 -6.80
N GLU A 62 15.76 21.16 -7.87
CA GLU A 62 15.61 22.02 -9.05
C GLU A 62 14.19 21.75 -9.60
N ALA A 63 13.27 22.69 -9.38
CA ALA A 63 11.98 22.69 -10.04
C ALA A 63 12.22 22.68 -11.56
N VAL A 64 11.51 21.81 -12.27
CA VAL A 64 11.60 21.76 -13.74
C VAL A 64 11.14 23.11 -14.28
N ASP A 65 11.97 23.76 -15.11
CA ASP A 65 11.63 25.01 -15.79
C ASP A 65 10.32 24.81 -16.57
N GLU A 66 9.28 25.58 -16.22
CA GLU A 66 7.94 25.48 -16.82
C GLU A 66 7.97 25.60 -18.35
N SER A 67 8.99 26.24 -18.92
CA SER A 67 9.19 26.32 -20.37
C SER A 67 9.49 24.98 -21.06
N THR A 68 9.83 23.94 -20.29
CA THR A 68 10.07 22.57 -20.78
C THR A 68 8.82 21.69 -20.75
N LEU A 69 7.76 22.13 -20.06
CA LEU A 69 6.46 21.46 -20.06
C LEU A 69 5.62 21.94 -21.25
N SER A 70 4.92 21.03 -21.92
CA SER A 70 3.96 21.43 -22.95
C SER A 70 2.84 22.27 -22.32
N PRO A 71 2.27 23.26 -23.02
CA PRO A 71 1.19 24.08 -22.49
C PRO A 71 0.03 23.20 -22.01
N ILE A 72 -0.36 23.37 -20.75
CA ILE A 72 -1.45 22.64 -20.12
C ILE A 72 -2.76 23.15 -20.73
N PRO A 73 -3.57 22.29 -21.40
CA PRO A 73 -4.88 22.69 -21.90
C PRO A 73 -5.78 23.07 -20.73
N SER A 74 -6.73 23.98 -20.95
CA SER A 74 -7.69 24.35 -19.90
C SER A 74 -8.47 23.13 -19.40
N GLU A 75 -9.00 23.16 -18.18
CA GLU A 75 -9.86 22.06 -17.67
C GLU A 75 -11.00 21.71 -18.64
N GLU A 76 -11.46 22.69 -19.42
CA GLU A 76 -12.50 22.53 -20.45
C GLU A 76 -11.99 21.73 -21.66
N GLU A 77 -10.75 21.97 -22.11
CA GLU A 77 -10.09 21.22 -23.20
C GLU A 77 -9.71 19.80 -22.77
N GLN A 78 -9.32 19.61 -21.51
CA GLN A 78 -9.05 18.29 -20.95
C GLN A 78 -10.33 17.45 -20.84
N ARG A 79 -11.47 18.07 -20.50
CA ARG A 79 -12.79 17.41 -20.51
C ARG A 79 -13.24 17.02 -21.92
N ALA A 80 -12.97 17.88 -22.92
CA ALA A 80 -13.37 17.63 -24.31
C ALA A 80 -12.57 16.51 -25.01
N THR A 81 -11.38 16.18 -24.51
CA THR A 81 -10.45 15.20 -25.11
C THR A 81 -10.41 13.85 -24.39
N SER A 82 -11.20 13.68 -23.32
CA SER A 82 -11.35 12.41 -22.60
C SER A 82 -12.17 11.40 -23.42
N PRO A 83 -11.71 10.15 -23.62
CA PRO A 83 -12.46 9.13 -24.36
C PRO A 83 -13.74 8.66 -23.67
N HIS A 84 -14.00 9.11 -22.43
CA HIS A 84 -15.17 8.75 -21.62
C HIS A 84 -16.32 9.76 -21.76
N ALA A 85 -16.54 10.29 -22.96
CA ALA A 85 -17.78 10.96 -23.30
C ALA A 85 -18.89 9.90 -23.48
N GLY A 86 -19.52 9.55 -22.35
CA GLY A 86 -20.75 8.77 -22.34
C GLY A 86 -20.70 7.53 -21.45
N HIS A 87 -21.56 7.56 -20.43
CA HIS A 87 -22.03 6.47 -19.57
C HIS A 87 -21.28 6.20 -18.25
N ALA A 88 -22.11 6.22 -17.19
CA ALA A 88 -21.89 5.97 -15.77
C ALA A 88 -21.42 7.16 -14.91
N ASP A 89 -20.53 8.04 -15.38
CA ASP A 89 -20.14 9.24 -14.63
C ASP A 89 -21.21 10.36 -14.66
N ASP A 90 -22.06 10.38 -15.71
CA ASP A 90 -23.07 11.42 -15.92
C ASP A 90 -24.24 11.38 -14.91
N LEU A 91 -24.51 10.24 -14.29
CA LEU A 91 -25.61 10.14 -13.30
C LEU A 91 -25.18 10.60 -11.91
N ALA A 92 -23.89 10.55 -11.57
CA ALA A 92 -23.36 11.11 -10.32
C ALA A 92 -23.24 12.65 -10.37
N ASN A 93 -23.11 13.22 -11.56
CA ASN A 93 -22.99 14.67 -11.78
C ASN A 93 -24.32 15.38 -12.13
N SER A 94 -25.43 14.66 -12.26
CA SER A 94 -26.71 15.24 -12.72
C SER A 94 -27.42 16.17 -11.72
N ASN A 95 -26.97 16.21 -10.45
CA ASN A 95 -27.61 17.01 -9.39
C ASN A 95 -26.65 18.04 -8.75
N GLY A 96 -26.00 18.87 -9.56
CA GLY A 96 -25.42 20.14 -9.07
C GLY A 96 -24.26 19.99 -8.10
N ALA A 97 -23.41 18.98 -8.29
CA ALA A 97 -22.07 18.94 -7.70
C ALA A 97 -21.10 19.70 -8.63
N ASP A 98 -21.36 20.99 -8.84
CA ASP A 98 -20.29 21.87 -9.30
C ASP A 98 -19.18 21.74 -8.26
N GLY A 99 -17.95 21.43 -8.70
CA GLY A 99 -16.76 21.30 -7.87
C GLY A 99 -16.34 22.61 -7.17
N VAL A 100 -17.28 23.49 -6.86
CA VAL A 100 -17.09 24.66 -6.03
C VAL A 100 -17.06 24.18 -4.59
N ILE A 101 -15.85 24.14 -4.02
CA ILE A 101 -15.65 24.03 -2.57
C ILE A 101 -16.47 25.16 -1.94
N PRO A 102 -17.40 24.88 -1.01
CA PRO A 102 -18.18 25.90 -0.32
C PRO A 102 -17.27 27.02 0.21
N ASP A 103 -17.69 28.28 0.13
CA ASP A 103 -16.84 29.43 0.49
C ASP A 103 -16.37 29.43 1.96
N ASP A 104 -17.10 28.75 2.85
CA ASP A 104 -16.72 28.50 4.25
C ASP A 104 -15.62 27.43 4.40
N LEU A 105 -15.38 26.64 3.35
CA LEU A 105 -14.30 25.66 3.21
C LEU A 105 -13.19 26.12 2.26
N ASN A 106 -13.38 27.26 1.59
CA ASN A 106 -12.40 27.94 0.73
C ASN A 106 -11.64 29.00 1.53
N ASP A 107 -10.85 28.56 2.53
CA ASP A 107 -9.99 29.43 3.35
C ASP A 107 -8.75 29.94 2.59
N GLY A 108 -8.71 29.77 1.26
CA GLY A 108 -7.54 30.05 0.42
C GLY A 108 -6.33 29.15 0.72
N ARG A 109 -6.50 28.07 1.51
CA ARG A 109 -5.44 27.15 1.94
C ARG A 109 -5.84 25.71 1.65
N GLY A 110 -6.05 25.44 0.36
CA GLY A 110 -6.52 24.17 -0.17
C GLY A 110 -5.88 22.95 0.49
N GLN A 111 -6.69 21.92 0.75
CA GLN A 111 -6.18 20.56 1.03
C GLN A 111 -5.64 19.88 -0.23
N VAL A 112 -5.68 20.56 -1.37
CA VAL A 112 -4.96 20.23 -2.58
C VAL A 112 -3.57 20.84 -2.47
N GLY A 113 -2.56 19.98 -2.37
CA GLY A 113 -1.19 20.21 -2.83
C GLY A 113 -0.54 21.55 -2.46
N HIS A 114 0.45 21.47 -1.57
CA HIS A 114 1.44 22.49 -1.27
C HIS A 114 1.00 23.70 -0.45
N VAL A 115 1.86 24.00 0.52
CA VAL A 115 1.83 25.22 1.32
C VAL A 115 2.04 26.41 0.39
N VAL A 116 1.21 27.44 0.53
CA VAL A 116 1.40 28.74 -0.13
C VAL A 116 2.85 29.20 0.09
N GLU A 117 3.51 29.62 -0.99
CA GLU A 117 4.88 30.12 -0.95
C GLU A 117 5.00 31.21 0.14
N GLY A 118 5.87 30.98 1.14
CA GLY A 118 6.06 31.89 2.28
C GLY A 118 5.25 31.60 3.56
N ALA A 119 4.41 30.56 3.62
CA ALA A 119 3.80 30.17 4.90
C ALA A 119 4.85 29.51 5.82
N PRO A 120 4.85 29.81 7.14
CA PRO A 120 5.82 29.24 8.08
C PRO A 120 5.70 27.72 8.08
N ARG A 121 6.76 27.02 7.64
CA ARG A 121 6.80 25.55 7.58
C ARG A 121 6.71 24.99 9.01
N PRO A 122 5.62 24.32 9.40
CA PRO A 122 5.58 23.65 10.69
C PRO A 122 6.64 22.55 10.74
N ARG A 123 7.44 22.50 11.81
CA ARG A 123 8.34 21.38 12.07
C ARG A 123 7.51 20.19 12.53
N TYR A 124 7.08 19.34 11.61
CA TYR A 124 6.43 18.09 11.95
C TYR A 124 7.45 17.17 12.64
N LEU A 125 7.35 17.01 13.96
CA LEU A 125 8.13 16.02 14.72
C LEU A 125 7.34 14.72 14.91
N SER A 126 6.07 14.70 14.53
CA SER A 126 5.14 13.59 14.71
C SER A 126 5.53 12.31 13.94
N TRP A 127 6.37 12.40 12.91
CA TRP A 127 6.87 11.23 12.16
C TRP A 127 8.03 10.49 12.81
N ILE A 128 8.81 11.13 13.70
CA ILE A 128 10.08 10.58 14.21
C ILE A 128 9.85 9.27 14.95
N VAL A 129 8.94 9.27 15.92
CA VAL A 129 8.65 8.08 16.73
C VAL A 129 8.01 6.97 15.90
N PRO A 130 6.94 7.21 15.10
CA PRO A 130 6.37 6.16 14.26
C PRO A 130 7.37 5.56 13.26
N THR A 131 8.15 6.39 12.58
CA THR A 131 9.17 5.92 11.62
C THR A 131 10.30 5.18 12.33
N GLY A 132 10.76 5.67 13.48
CA GLY A 132 11.79 5.02 14.30
C GLY A 132 11.34 3.65 14.79
N LEU A 133 10.09 3.49 15.21
CA LEU A 133 9.54 2.19 15.63
C LEU A 133 9.43 1.21 14.46
N VAL A 134 9.07 1.68 13.27
CA VAL A 134 9.10 0.85 12.04
C VAL A 134 10.52 0.43 11.68
N ALA A 135 11.52 1.31 11.87
CA ALA A 135 12.93 0.95 11.66
C ALA A 135 13.42 -0.12 12.65
N VAL A 136 13.00 -0.06 13.92
CA VAL A 136 13.27 -1.11 14.91
C VAL A 136 12.56 -2.41 14.52
N ALA A 137 11.31 -2.33 14.07
CA ALA A 137 10.55 -3.50 13.60
C ALA A 137 11.22 -4.16 12.38
N TRP A 138 11.78 -3.35 11.47
CA TRP A 138 12.60 -3.83 10.35
C TRP A 138 13.86 -4.53 10.82
N ALA A 139 14.63 -3.94 11.74
CA ALA A 139 15.83 -4.57 12.28
C ALA A 139 15.52 -5.92 12.94
N PHE A 140 14.44 -6.00 13.71
CA PHE A 140 13.98 -7.25 14.31
C PHE A 140 13.54 -8.27 13.25
N SER A 141 12.82 -7.81 12.22
CA SER A 141 12.43 -8.65 11.08
C SER A 141 13.64 -9.20 10.33
N MET A 142 14.71 -8.43 10.14
CA MET A 142 15.94 -8.89 9.50
C MET A 142 16.69 -9.94 10.34
N ILE A 143 16.72 -9.77 11.66
CA ILE A 143 17.29 -10.76 12.58
C ILE A 143 16.50 -12.07 12.49
N VAL A 144 15.18 -12.00 12.56
CA VAL A 144 14.30 -13.18 12.45
C VAL A 144 14.44 -13.84 11.08
N PHE A 145 14.45 -13.07 10.00
CA PHE A 145 14.68 -13.54 8.64
C PHE A 145 15.99 -14.34 8.52
N ALA A 146 17.10 -13.79 9.02
CA ALA A 146 18.39 -14.46 8.98
C ALA A 146 18.37 -15.79 9.75
N ASN A 147 17.72 -15.85 10.92
CA ASN A 147 17.61 -17.08 11.71
C ASN A 147 16.78 -18.16 11.01
N VAL A 148 15.67 -17.78 10.37
CA VAL A 148 14.81 -18.74 9.65
C VAL A 148 15.49 -19.23 8.37
N VAL A 149 16.06 -18.33 7.57
CA VAL A 149 16.60 -18.66 6.24
C VAL A 149 17.97 -19.33 6.32
N LEU A 150 18.86 -18.84 7.19
CA LEU A 150 20.21 -19.41 7.33
C LEU A 150 20.25 -20.56 8.34
N GLY A 151 19.41 -20.49 9.38
CA GLY A 151 19.36 -21.51 10.43
C GLY A 151 18.34 -22.64 10.18
N GLY A 152 17.42 -22.47 9.23
CA GLY A 152 16.39 -23.47 8.93
C GLY A 152 15.34 -23.66 10.04
N HIS A 153 15.26 -22.71 10.98
CA HIS A 153 14.33 -22.79 12.11
C HIS A 153 12.93 -22.34 11.72
N THR A 154 11.91 -23.01 12.24
CA THR A 154 10.51 -22.56 12.22
C THR A 154 10.09 -22.23 13.63
N TYR A 155 9.57 -21.02 13.85
CA TYR A 155 9.17 -20.55 15.17
C TYR A 155 7.65 -20.49 15.30
N HIS A 156 7.15 -20.97 16.44
CA HIS A 156 5.75 -20.87 16.83
C HIS A 156 5.67 -20.19 18.19
N VAL A 157 5.18 -18.95 18.21
CA VAL A 157 5.19 -18.09 19.40
C VAL A 157 3.75 -17.79 19.81
N THR A 158 3.30 -18.38 20.90
CA THR A 158 2.01 -18.04 21.51
C THR A 158 2.14 -16.78 22.36
N VAL A 159 1.34 -15.75 22.07
CA VAL A 159 1.31 -14.51 22.85
C VAL A 159 0.30 -14.61 23.99
N TYR A 160 -0.97 -14.91 23.69
CA TYR A 160 -2.03 -15.11 24.68
C TYR A 160 -3.23 -15.87 24.09
N GLU A 161 -4.11 -16.40 24.96
CA GLU A 161 -5.38 -17.01 24.54
C GLU A 161 -6.42 -15.92 24.22
N TRP A 162 -6.95 -15.91 23.00
CA TRP A 162 -7.91 -14.90 22.56
C TRP A 162 -9.35 -15.30 22.84
N ILE A 163 -9.74 -16.50 22.42
CA ILE A 163 -11.11 -17.02 22.56
C ILE A 163 -11.04 -18.41 23.15
N GLY A 164 -11.67 -18.61 24.30
CA GLY A 164 -11.90 -19.93 24.90
C GLY A 164 -13.40 -20.18 25.08
N SER A 165 -13.95 -21.13 24.33
CA SER A 165 -15.35 -21.58 24.47
C SER A 165 -15.45 -23.10 24.33
N GLY A 166 -15.52 -23.79 25.47
CA GLY A 166 -15.52 -25.26 25.50
C GLY A 166 -14.25 -25.86 24.90
N THR A 167 -14.39 -26.64 23.82
CA THR A 167 -13.27 -27.22 23.06
C THR A 167 -12.70 -26.27 22.00
N PHE A 168 -13.40 -25.19 21.67
CA PHE A 168 -12.93 -24.20 20.72
C PHE A 168 -12.00 -23.21 21.42
N ARG A 169 -10.72 -23.26 21.04
CA ARG A 169 -9.68 -22.36 21.57
C ARG A 169 -8.92 -21.73 20.43
N ILE A 170 -8.91 -20.40 20.39
CA ILE A 170 -8.11 -19.62 19.46
C ILE A 170 -7.11 -18.80 20.26
N GLN A 171 -5.85 -18.91 19.86
CA GLN A 171 -4.75 -18.15 20.44
C GLN A 171 -4.37 -17.01 19.48
N VAL A 172 -3.87 -15.91 20.05
CA VAL A 172 -3.02 -15.01 19.26
C VAL A 172 -1.62 -15.61 19.31
N ALA A 173 -1.25 -16.29 18.23
CA ALA A 173 0.05 -16.90 18.08
C ALA A 173 0.64 -16.58 16.69
N PHE A 174 1.97 -16.60 16.63
CA PHE A 174 2.72 -16.27 15.43
C PHE A 174 3.48 -17.49 14.90
N LEU A 175 3.27 -17.79 13.63
CA LEU A 175 4.00 -18.79 12.87
C LEU A 175 5.00 -18.08 11.94
N VAL A 176 6.29 -18.25 12.22
CA VAL A 176 7.37 -17.72 11.39
C VAL A 176 8.16 -18.88 10.79
N ASP A 177 7.81 -19.21 9.55
CA ASP A 177 8.51 -20.16 8.70
C ASP A 177 9.13 -19.45 7.48
N GLY A 178 9.69 -20.21 6.54
CA GLY A 178 10.34 -19.65 5.35
C GLY A 178 9.44 -18.72 4.52
N LEU A 179 8.14 -19.04 4.42
CA LEU A 179 7.18 -18.18 3.72
C LEU A 179 6.97 -16.87 4.47
N THR A 180 6.68 -16.92 5.78
CA THR A 180 6.52 -15.71 6.60
C THR A 180 7.78 -14.86 6.58
N ALA A 181 8.97 -15.48 6.64
CA ALA A 181 10.25 -14.78 6.61
C ALA A 181 10.43 -13.95 5.32
N MET A 182 10.12 -14.51 4.14
CA MET A 182 10.19 -13.77 2.88
C MET A 182 9.23 -12.57 2.87
N LEU A 183 8.03 -12.74 3.42
CA LEU A 183 7.06 -11.64 3.52
C LEU A 183 7.48 -10.59 4.55
N LEU A 184 8.08 -10.99 5.68
CA LEU A 184 8.66 -10.07 6.65
C LEU A 184 9.76 -9.21 6.02
N LEU A 185 10.63 -9.82 5.19
CA LEU A 185 11.65 -9.08 4.44
C LEU A 185 11.02 -7.98 3.58
N VAL A 186 10.05 -8.33 2.75
CA VAL A 186 9.41 -7.39 1.82
C VAL A 186 8.62 -6.33 2.56
N VAL A 187 7.69 -6.73 3.45
CA VAL A 187 6.80 -5.82 4.17
C VAL A 187 7.57 -4.84 5.02
N SER A 188 8.55 -5.30 5.81
CA SER A 188 9.30 -4.40 6.69
C SER A 188 10.26 -3.49 5.91
N THR A 189 10.93 -3.99 4.86
CA THR A 189 11.91 -3.20 4.10
C THR A 189 11.23 -2.13 3.26
N VAL A 190 10.26 -2.51 2.43
CA VAL A 190 9.49 -1.55 1.64
C VAL A 190 8.69 -0.63 2.55
N GLY A 191 8.14 -1.16 3.65
CA GLY A 191 7.46 -0.37 4.67
C GLY A 191 8.34 0.76 5.22
N LEU A 192 9.58 0.45 5.63
CA LEU A 192 10.54 1.44 6.10
C LEU A 192 10.89 2.47 5.02
N LEU A 193 11.18 2.02 3.80
CA LEU A 193 11.49 2.92 2.68
C LEU A 193 10.34 3.88 2.38
N VAL A 194 9.09 3.39 2.38
CA VAL A 194 7.90 4.23 2.21
C VAL A 194 7.74 5.22 3.36
N HIS A 195 8.01 4.84 4.61
CA HIS A 195 7.96 5.77 5.74
C HIS A 195 8.95 6.92 5.55
N VAL A 196 10.19 6.61 5.18
CA VAL A 196 11.23 7.61 4.92
C VAL A 196 10.84 8.51 3.73
N TYR A 197 10.39 7.92 2.63
CA TYR A 197 9.93 8.64 1.45
C TYR A 197 8.75 9.58 1.75
N SER A 198 7.84 9.15 2.63
CA SER A 198 6.65 9.93 3.01
C SER A 198 6.98 11.21 3.77
N ILE A 199 8.14 11.30 4.44
CA ILE A 199 8.55 12.51 5.18
C ILE A 199 8.66 13.69 4.23
N GLY A 200 9.35 13.51 3.09
CA GLY A 200 9.50 14.55 2.07
C GLY A 200 8.23 14.73 1.24
N TYR A 201 7.58 13.63 0.83
CA TYR A 201 6.40 13.70 -0.03
C TYR A 201 5.20 14.38 0.62
N MET A 202 5.02 14.21 1.92
CA MET A 202 3.89 14.80 2.66
C MET A 202 4.25 16.14 3.31
N ASP A 203 5.44 16.69 3.05
CA ASP A 203 5.86 17.94 3.67
C ASP A 203 4.87 19.06 3.34
N GLY A 204 4.43 19.79 4.36
CA GLY A 204 3.43 20.84 4.26
C GLY A 204 1.95 20.41 4.27
N ASP A 205 1.63 19.11 4.28
CA ASP A 205 0.24 18.65 4.43
C ASP A 205 -0.26 18.83 5.88
N ARG A 206 -1.46 19.39 6.06
CA ARG A 206 -2.07 19.63 7.39
C ARG A 206 -2.37 18.33 8.16
N GLY A 207 -2.55 17.23 7.44
CA GLY A 207 -2.85 15.91 7.97
C GLY A 207 -1.63 15.04 8.25
N PHE A 208 -0.44 15.64 8.40
CA PHE A 208 0.83 14.92 8.53
C PHE A 208 0.85 13.83 9.61
N TRP A 209 0.52 14.15 10.87
CA TRP A 209 0.43 13.14 11.94
C TRP A 209 -0.58 12.01 11.62
N ARG A 210 -1.70 12.34 10.99
CA ARG A 210 -2.77 11.39 10.65
C ARG A 210 -2.31 10.42 9.57
N PHE A 211 -1.52 10.91 8.61
CA PHE A 211 -0.92 10.10 7.58
C PHE A 211 -0.01 9.03 8.19
N PHE A 212 0.92 9.42 9.06
CA PHE A 212 1.83 8.47 9.73
C PHE A 212 1.10 7.53 10.69
N ALA A 213 0.02 7.99 11.33
CA ALA A 213 -0.86 7.11 12.12
C ALA A 213 -1.42 5.98 11.24
N TYR A 214 -2.08 6.32 10.13
CA TYR A 214 -2.65 5.32 9.23
C TYR A 214 -1.59 4.41 8.61
N LEU A 215 -0.41 4.95 8.25
CA LEU A 215 0.69 4.17 7.69
C LEU A 215 1.21 3.12 8.70
N ASN A 216 1.29 3.49 9.98
CA ASN A 216 1.71 2.60 11.06
C ASN A 216 0.66 1.53 11.38
N LEU A 217 -0.62 1.91 11.41
CA LEU A 217 -1.72 0.95 11.59
C LEU A 217 -1.78 -0.04 10.43
N PHE A 218 -1.50 0.43 9.21
CA PHE A 218 -1.41 -0.40 8.02
C PHE A 218 -0.26 -1.41 8.13
N MET A 219 0.93 -0.97 8.57
CA MET A 219 2.08 -1.86 8.82
C MET A 219 1.77 -2.91 9.89
N PHE A 220 1.18 -2.51 11.02
CA PHE A 220 0.74 -3.43 12.05
C PHE A 220 -0.21 -4.50 11.49
N SER A 221 -1.23 -4.07 10.74
CA SER A 221 -2.25 -4.95 10.17
C SER A 221 -1.65 -5.98 9.22
N MET A 222 -0.72 -5.57 8.35
CA MET A 222 -0.04 -6.48 7.42
C MET A 222 0.89 -7.45 8.14
N LEU A 223 1.64 -6.99 9.16
CA LEU A 223 2.50 -7.88 9.96
C LEU A 223 1.66 -8.90 10.74
N LEU A 224 0.53 -8.49 11.30
CA LEU A 224 -0.42 -9.40 11.97
C LEU A 224 -0.94 -10.47 11.00
N LEU A 225 -1.29 -10.07 9.78
CA LEU A 225 -1.79 -10.96 8.71
C LEU A 225 -0.76 -12.03 8.35
N VAL A 226 0.49 -11.63 8.08
CA VAL A 226 1.52 -12.57 7.60
C VAL A 226 2.09 -13.45 8.71
N MET A 227 2.11 -12.95 9.95
CA MET A 227 2.66 -13.71 11.08
C MET A 227 1.65 -14.64 11.75
N GLY A 228 0.35 -14.45 11.55
CA GLY A 228 -0.66 -15.26 12.24
C GLY A 228 -0.53 -16.77 11.99
N ASP A 229 -0.83 -17.58 13.00
CA ASP A 229 -0.75 -19.06 12.95
C ASP A 229 -2.07 -19.76 12.59
N ASN A 230 -3.16 -18.99 12.50
CA ASN A 230 -4.50 -19.50 12.28
C ASN A 230 -5.31 -18.60 11.31
N PHE A 231 -6.33 -19.19 10.67
CA PHE A 231 -7.16 -18.50 9.68
C PHE A 231 -7.91 -17.29 10.26
N LEU A 232 -8.29 -17.32 11.54
CA LEU A 232 -9.03 -16.22 12.15
C LEU A 232 -8.13 -15.00 12.37
N LEU A 233 -6.91 -15.20 12.86
CA LEU A 233 -5.94 -14.13 13.03
C LEU A 233 -5.51 -13.54 11.68
N LEU A 234 -5.33 -14.39 10.66
CA LEU A 234 -5.11 -13.94 9.29
C LEU A 234 -6.30 -13.07 8.83
N TYR A 235 -7.54 -13.48 9.06
CA TYR A 235 -8.75 -12.71 8.71
C TYR A 235 -8.86 -11.37 9.44
N VAL A 236 -8.47 -11.30 10.72
CA VAL A 236 -8.39 -10.03 11.46
C VAL A 236 -7.39 -9.08 10.81
N GLY A 237 -6.18 -9.55 10.50
CA GLY A 237 -5.18 -8.74 9.79
C GLY A 237 -5.67 -8.32 8.39
N TRP A 238 -6.35 -9.22 7.69
CA TRP A 238 -6.94 -9.01 6.37
C TRP A 238 -7.98 -7.89 6.32
N GLU A 239 -8.87 -7.90 7.29
CA GLU A 239 -9.90 -6.89 7.52
C GLU A 239 -9.28 -5.55 7.92
N ALA A 240 -8.31 -5.57 8.83
CA ALA A 240 -7.59 -4.38 9.29
C ALA A 240 -6.81 -3.72 8.15
N VAL A 241 -6.14 -4.49 7.28
CA VAL A 241 -5.50 -3.97 6.06
C VAL A 241 -6.53 -3.30 5.13
N GLY A 242 -7.73 -3.89 4.98
CA GLY A 242 -8.83 -3.28 4.23
C GLY A 242 -9.28 -1.94 4.79
N LEU A 243 -9.47 -1.86 6.10
CA LEU A 243 -9.84 -0.62 6.78
C LEU A 243 -8.76 0.45 6.65
N CYS A 244 -7.49 0.08 6.84
CA CYS A 244 -6.38 1.02 6.70
C CYS A 244 -6.23 1.52 5.25
N SER A 245 -6.45 0.65 4.27
CA SER A 245 -6.45 1.05 2.85
C SER A 245 -7.54 2.08 2.55
N TYR A 246 -8.74 1.91 3.09
CA TYR A 246 -9.84 2.88 2.96
C TYR A 246 -9.44 4.26 3.52
N ALA A 247 -8.84 4.29 4.71
CA ALA A 247 -8.40 5.52 5.35
C ALA A 247 -7.26 6.23 4.58
N LEU A 248 -6.35 5.46 3.97
CA LEU A 248 -5.22 6.00 3.22
C LEU A 248 -5.57 6.41 1.79
N ILE A 249 -6.42 5.66 1.08
CA ILE A 249 -6.94 6.04 -0.25
C ILE A 249 -7.79 7.31 -0.11
N GLY A 250 -8.69 7.34 0.88
CA GLY A 250 -9.53 8.48 1.19
C GLY A 250 -8.85 9.53 2.07
N PHE A 251 -7.52 9.61 2.07
CA PHE A 251 -6.79 10.51 2.96
C PHE A 251 -7.24 11.98 2.76
N TRP A 252 -7.36 12.41 1.50
CA TRP A 252 -7.95 13.70 1.12
C TRP A 252 -9.48 13.59 0.97
N TYR A 253 -10.16 13.18 2.04
CA TYR A 253 -11.61 12.90 2.08
C TYR A 253 -12.53 14.07 1.68
N LYS A 254 -12.04 15.32 1.67
CA LYS A 254 -12.80 16.46 1.18
C LYS A 254 -12.93 16.48 -0.35
N LYS A 255 -12.05 15.78 -1.08
CA LYS A 255 -12.14 15.61 -2.53
C LYS A 255 -13.17 14.51 -2.83
N PRO A 256 -14.28 14.81 -3.52
CA PRO A 256 -15.33 13.82 -3.79
C PRO A 256 -14.81 12.58 -4.54
N SER A 257 -13.88 12.75 -5.48
CA SER A 257 -13.26 11.63 -6.22
C SER A 257 -12.49 10.68 -5.28
N ALA A 258 -11.70 11.22 -4.35
CA ALA A 258 -10.92 10.42 -3.40
C ALA A 258 -11.82 9.67 -2.40
N ALA A 259 -12.89 10.32 -1.91
CA ALA A 259 -13.89 9.67 -1.07
C ALA A 259 -14.66 8.57 -1.82
N GLY A 260 -15.02 8.82 -3.08
CA GLY A 260 -15.64 7.84 -3.98
C GLY A 260 -14.74 6.63 -4.23
N ALA A 261 -13.46 6.87 -4.57
CA ALA A 261 -12.46 5.83 -4.79
C ALA A 261 -12.23 4.97 -3.54
N ALA A 262 -12.09 5.60 -2.37
CA ALA A 262 -11.95 4.88 -1.10
C ALA A 262 -13.16 3.97 -0.84
N LYS A 263 -14.38 4.49 -1.01
CA LYS A 263 -15.61 3.71 -0.85
C LYS A 263 -15.68 2.54 -1.81
N LYS A 264 -15.37 2.76 -3.10
CA LYS A 264 -15.32 1.69 -4.11
C LYS A 264 -14.32 0.61 -3.71
N ALA A 265 -13.11 0.99 -3.30
CA ALA A 265 -12.12 0.05 -2.80
C ALA A 265 -12.62 -0.75 -1.59
N PHE A 266 -13.20 -0.09 -0.60
CA PHE A 266 -13.69 -0.78 0.58
C PHE A 266 -14.81 -1.78 0.26
N VAL A 267 -15.79 -1.37 -0.56
CA VAL A 267 -16.94 -2.22 -0.92
C VAL A 267 -16.52 -3.40 -1.79
N VAL A 268 -15.68 -3.19 -2.80
CA VAL A 268 -15.26 -4.27 -3.70
C VAL A 268 -14.41 -5.31 -2.97
N ASN A 269 -13.51 -4.86 -2.09
CA ASN A 269 -12.75 -5.78 -1.23
C ASN A 269 -13.67 -6.55 -0.28
N ARG A 270 -14.67 -5.88 0.30
CA ARG A 270 -15.63 -6.50 1.23
C ARG A 270 -16.40 -7.66 0.60
N ILE A 271 -16.72 -7.59 -0.69
CA ILE A 271 -17.38 -8.68 -1.42
C ILE A 271 -16.51 -9.94 -1.42
N GLY A 272 -15.21 -9.79 -1.71
CA GLY A 272 -14.25 -10.90 -1.63
C GLY A 272 -14.08 -11.40 -0.19
N ASP A 273 -13.97 -10.47 0.77
CA ASP A 273 -13.78 -10.77 2.19
C ASP A 273 -14.96 -11.61 2.75
N PHE A 274 -16.19 -11.40 2.26
CA PHE A 274 -17.33 -12.23 2.60
C PHE A 274 -17.16 -13.69 2.16
N GLY A 275 -16.68 -13.92 0.93
CA GLY A 275 -16.35 -15.27 0.45
C GLY A 275 -15.27 -15.92 1.31
N PHE A 276 -14.23 -15.17 1.66
CA PHE A 276 -13.17 -15.66 2.54
C PHE A 276 -13.71 -16.06 3.92
N GLY A 277 -14.54 -15.20 4.52
CA GLY A 277 -15.19 -15.48 5.80
C GLY A 277 -16.04 -16.75 5.78
N LEU A 278 -16.81 -16.98 4.70
CA LEU A 278 -17.55 -18.23 4.51
C LEU A 278 -16.64 -19.45 4.41
N GLY A 279 -15.48 -19.32 3.74
CA GLY A 279 -14.48 -20.38 3.67
C GLY A 279 -13.92 -20.76 5.06
N ILE A 280 -13.63 -19.75 5.89
CA ILE A 280 -13.16 -19.95 7.28
C ILE A 280 -14.24 -20.64 8.12
N ILE A 281 -15.50 -20.19 8.01
CA ILE A 281 -16.62 -20.82 8.71
C ILE A 281 -16.75 -22.28 8.30
N MET A 282 -16.66 -22.58 7.01
CA MET A 282 -16.75 -23.95 6.49
C MET A 282 -15.61 -24.83 7.02
N ILE A 283 -14.37 -24.34 7.03
CA ILE A 283 -13.22 -25.04 7.65
C ILE A 283 -13.52 -25.38 9.11
N TRP A 284 -14.00 -24.40 9.89
CA TRP A 284 -14.32 -24.62 11.29
C TRP A 284 -15.45 -25.64 11.47
N THR A 285 -16.53 -25.56 10.68
CA THR A 285 -17.68 -26.47 10.81
C THR A 285 -17.34 -27.93 10.47
N LEU A 286 -16.39 -28.16 9.56
CA LEU A 286 -16.03 -29.50 9.11
C LEU A 286 -14.86 -30.10 9.90
N LEU A 287 -13.90 -29.28 10.36
CA LEU A 287 -12.67 -29.75 11.02
C LEU A 287 -12.59 -29.43 12.51
N GLY A 288 -13.43 -28.51 13.01
CA GLY A 288 -13.49 -28.08 14.41
C GLY A 288 -12.31 -27.22 14.88
N THR A 289 -11.44 -26.77 13.96
CA THR A 289 -10.22 -25.99 14.26
C THR A 289 -9.96 -24.98 13.14
N LEU A 290 -9.23 -23.91 13.48
CA LEU A 290 -8.78 -22.87 12.54
C LEU A 290 -7.26 -22.72 12.51
N ASN A 291 -6.53 -23.50 13.31
CA ASN A 291 -5.06 -23.49 13.32
C ASN A 291 -4.53 -24.14 12.04
N PHE A 292 -3.52 -23.52 11.41
CA PHE A 292 -3.02 -24.00 10.12
C PHE A 292 -2.52 -25.45 10.19
N SER A 293 -1.72 -25.80 11.18
CA SER A 293 -1.17 -27.14 11.37
C SER A 293 -2.25 -28.22 11.43
N ASP A 294 -3.28 -28.01 12.25
CA ASP A 294 -4.37 -28.97 12.44
C ASP A 294 -5.26 -29.07 11.20
N VAL A 295 -5.57 -27.93 10.56
CA VAL A 295 -6.36 -27.90 9.32
C VAL A 295 -5.65 -28.67 8.22
N PHE A 296 -4.36 -28.41 8.00
CA PHE A 296 -3.59 -29.05 6.94
C PHE A 296 -3.37 -30.54 7.20
N ALA A 297 -3.26 -30.97 8.46
CA ALA A 297 -3.17 -32.38 8.81
C ALA A 297 -4.48 -33.16 8.54
N ARG A 298 -5.63 -32.48 8.59
CA ARG A 298 -6.96 -33.10 8.43
C ARG A 298 -7.60 -32.85 7.08
N VAL A 299 -7.02 -32.00 6.22
CA VAL A 299 -7.65 -31.64 4.93
C VAL A 299 -7.94 -32.87 4.06
N GLY A 300 -7.09 -33.90 4.12
CA GLY A 300 -7.27 -35.15 3.37
C GLY A 300 -8.45 -36.02 3.85
N THR A 301 -9.08 -35.71 4.98
CA THR A 301 -10.28 -36.42 5.44
C THR A 301 -11.58 -35.83 4.90
N LEU A 302 -11.52 -34.66 4.27
CA LEU A 302 -12.69 -34.01 3.67
C LEU A 302 -13.00 -34.62 2.30
N ASP A 303 -14.26 -34.56 1.88
CA ASP A 303 -14.66 -34.95 0.54
C ASP A 303 -14.16 -33.94 -0.49
N ALA A 304 -13.97 -34.40 -1.73
CA ALA A 304 -13.43 -33.58 -2.82
C ALA A 304 -14.27 -32.33 -3.12
N THR A 305 -15.60 -32.41 -2.91
CA THR A 305 -16.51 -31.27 -3.12
C THR A 305 -16.29 -30.21 -2.05
N ALA A 306 -16.25 -30.60 -0.77
CA ALA A 306 -15.99 -29.65 0.31
C ALA A 306 -14.64 -28.95 0.16
N ILE A 307 -13.56 -29.68 -0.17
CA ILE A 307 -12.24 -29.08 -0.40
C ILE A 307 -12.32 -28.06 -1.53
N THR A 308 -12.95 -28.41 -2.65
CA THR A 308 -13.11 -27.49 -3.78
C THR A 308 -13.88 -26.22 -3.40
N VAL A 309 -14.99 -26.37 -2.67
CA VAL A 309 -15.79 -25.22 -2.22
C VAL A 309 -14.99 -24.34 -1.25
N ILE A 310 -14.30 -24.94 -0.28
CA ILE A 310 -13.41 -24.21 0.64
C ILE A 310 -12.35 -23.44 -0.16
N SER A 311 -11.62 -24.10 -1.07
CA SER A 311 -10.59 -23.47 -1.89
C SER A 311 -11.13 -22.28 -2.69
N LEU A 312 -12.31 -22.41 -3.31
CA LEU A 312 -12.91 -21.33 -4.09
C LEU A 312 -13.43 -20.17 -3.22
N LEU A 313 -13.97 -20.46 -2.04
CA LEU A 313 -14.38 -19.45 -1.07
C LEU A 313 -13.18 -18.67 -0.53
N LEU A 314 -12.10 -19.36 -0.15
CA LEU A 314 -10.83 -18.72 0.19
C LEU A 314 -10.32 -17.86 -0.98
N PHE A 315 -10.34 -18.41 -2.20
CA PHE A 315 -9.88 -17.71 -3.38
C PHE A 315 -10.71 -16.46 -3.72
N ALA A 316 -12.02 -16.44 -3.41
CA ALA A 316 -12.84 -15.23 -3.56
C ALA A 316 -12.28 -14.04 -2.77
N GLY A 317 -11.74 -14.29 -1.58
CA GLY A 317 -10.98 -13.29 -0.82
C GLY A 317 -9.76 -12.81 -1.59
N ALA A 318 -8.93 -13.74 -2.07
CA ALA A 318 -7.73 -13.42 -2.83
C ALA A 318 -8.04 -12.60 -4.09
N VAL A 319 -9.13 -12.93 -4.81
CA VAL A 319 -9.60 -12.18 -5.98
C VAL A 319 -9.91 -10.73 -5.62
N GLY A 320 -10.58 -10.50 -4.49
CA GLY A 320 -10.87 -9.15 -3.98
C GLY A 320 -9.61 -8.35 -3.66
N LYS A 321 -8.80 -8.83 -2.69
CA LYS A 321 -7.62 -8.10 -2.19
C LYS A 321 -6.50 -7.93 -3.20
N SER A 322 -6.33 -8.91 -4.09
CA SER A 322 -5.28 -8.87 -5.12
C SER A 322 -5.80 -8.37 -6.47
N ALA A 323 -6.98 -7.74 -6.48
CA ALA A 323 -7.56 -7.06 -7.64
C ALA A 323 -7.58 -7.95 -8.90
N GLN A 324 -7.97 -9.22 -8.74
CA GLN A 324 -8.11 -10.14 -9.88
C GLN A 324 -9.48 -9.93 -10.55
N PHE A 325 -9.61 -10.33 -11.81
CA PHE A 325 -10.92 -10.32 -12.45
C PHE A 325 -11.90 -11.23 -11.67
N PRO A 326 -13.15 -10.78 -11.42
CA PRO A 326 -13.79 -9.55 -11.86
C PRO A 326 -13.65 -8.34 -10.90
N LEU A 327 -13.07 -8.53 -9.72
CA LEU A 327 -12.99 -7.52 -8.66
C LEU A 327 -11.80 -6.54 -8.81
N HIS A 328 -11.14 -6.50 -9.95
CA HIS A 328 -9.97 -5.64 -10.23
C HIS A 328 -10.25 -4.13 -10.21
N VAL A 329 -11.51 -3.72 -10.41
CA VAL A 329 -11.93 -2.34 -10.72
C VAL A 329 -11.62 -1.30 -9.66
N TRP A 330 -11.27 -1.70 -8.43
CA TRP A 330 -10.94 -0.75 -7.37
C TRP A 330 -9.49 -0.28 -7.38
N LEU A 331 -8.58 -1.09 -7.91
CA LEU A 331 -7.14 -0.85 -7.76
C LEU A 331 -6.66 0.36 -8.59
N PRO A 332 -7.12 0.58 -9.84
CA PRO A 332 -6.77 1.79 -10.60
C PRO A 332 -7.31 3.07 -9.95
N ASP A 333 -8.52 3.04 -9.37
CA ASP A 333 -9.12 4.21 -8.73
C ASP A 333 -8.48 4.54 -7.38
N ALA A 334 -7.86 3.55 -6.72
CA ALA A 334 -7.08 3.76 -5.51
C ALA A 334 -5.88 4.71 -5.72
N MET A 335 -5.55 5.06 -6.97
CA MET A 335 -4.52 6.04 -7.32
C MET A 335 -4.88 7.49 -6.94
N GLU A 336 -6.09 7.75 -6.44
CA GLU A 336 -6.42 9.03 -5.79
C GLU A 336 -5.65 9.26 -4.48
N GLY A 337 -5.20 8.19 -3.81
CA GLY A 337 -4.42 8.31 -2.57
C GLY A 337 -3.01 8.89 -2.80
N PRO A 338 -2.36 9.42 -1.75
CA PRO A 338 -0.97 9.90 -1.85
C PRO A 338 -0.04 8.82 -2.40
N THR A 339 0.94 9.19 -3.24
CA THR A 339 1.80 8.21 -3.92
C THR A 339 2.58 7.26 -2.99
N PRO A 340 3.02 7.67 -1.77
CA PRO A 340 3.60 6.70 -0.82
C PRO A 340 2.62 5.58 -0.43
N VAL A 341 1.31 5.87 -0.38
CA VAL A 341 0.26 4.86 -0.15
C VAL A 341 0.21 3.88 -1.30
N SER A 342 0.23 4.37 -2.55
CA SER A 342 0.29 3.52 -3.74
C SER A 342 1.51 2.61 -3.70
N ALA A 343 2.68 3.13 -3.34
CA ALA A 343 3.89 2.32 -3.18
C ALA A 343 3.70 1.22 -2.13
N LEU A 344 3.15 1.51 -0.95
CA LEU A 344 2.95 0.50 0.08
C LEU A 344 1.91 -0.57 -0.29
N ILE A 345 0.74 -0.14 -0.75
CA ILE A 345 -0.40 -1.01 -1.09
C ILE A 345 -0.02 -1.97 -2.22
N HIS A 346 0.65 -1.46 -3.26
CA HIS A 346 0.89 -2.22 -4.49
C HIS A 346 2.16 -3.05 -4.45
N ALA A 347 3.18 -2.63 -3.69
CA ALA A 347 4.45 -3.32 -3.70
C ALA A 347 4.51 -4.41 -2.62
N ALA A 348 4.15 -4.07 -1.39
CA ALA A 348 4.53 -4.90 -0.25
C ALA A 348 3.38 -5.59 0.46
N THR A 349 2.14 -5.10 0.30
CA THR A 349 1.12 -5.36 1.33
C THR A 349 -0.21 -5.91 0.80
N MET A 350 -1.24 -5.08 0.67
CA MET A 350 -2.63 -5.48 0.48
C MET A 350 -2.80 -6.43 -0.71
N VAL A 351 -2.20 -6.08 -1.84
CA VAL A 351 -2.36 -6.88 -3.05
C VAL A 351 -1.57 -8.19 -3.01
N ASN A 352 -0.53 -8.26 -2.17
CA ASN A 352 0.24 -9.48 -1.94
C ASN A 352 -0.46 -10.42 -0.94
N ALA A 353 -1.39 -9.93 -0.13
CA ALA A 353 -2.08 -10.73 0.88
C ALA A 353 -2.83 -11.91 0.28
N GLY A 354 -3.48 -11.74 -0.87
CA GLY A 354 -4.17 -12.83 -1.57
C GLY A 354 -3.22 -13.91 -2.09
N VAL A 355 -2.11 -13.52 -2.69
CA VAL A 355 -1.05 -14.45 -3.13
C VAL A 355 -0.47 -15.20 -1.94
N TYR A 356 -0.19 -14.49 -0.83
CA TYR A 356 0.28 -15.08 0.42
C TYR A 356 -0.72 -16.11 0.97
N MET A 357 -2.01 -15.78 1.07
CA MET A 357 -3.03 -16.67 1.63
C MET A 357 -3.16 -17.95 0.80
N VAL A 358 -3.20 -17.84 -0.54
CA VAL A 358 -3.27 -19.03 -1.42
C VAL A 358 -2.00 -19.88 -1.29
N ALA A 359 -0.82 -19.27 -1.19
CA ALA A 359 0.45 -19.99 -0.98
C ALA A 359 0.53 -20.65 0.41
N ARG A 360 0.06 -19.97 1.46
CA ARG A 360 -0.04 -20.50 2.83
C ARG A 360 -1.01 -21.67 2.90
N ALA A 361 -2.13 -21.58 2.19
CA ALA A 361 -3.15 -22.62 2.08
C ALA A 361 -2.84 -23.67 0.99
N ASN A 362 -1.59 -23.80 0.53
CA ASN A 362 -1.24 -24.77 -0.51
C ASN A 362 -1.72 -26.21 -0.23
N PRO A 363 -1.76 -26.74 1.02
CA PRO A 363 -2.25 -28.10 1.25
C PRO A 363 -3.73 -28.25 0.90
N ILE A 364 -4.52 -27.17 1.04
CA ILE A 364 -5.93 -27.14 0.67
C ILE A 364 -6.07 -27.06 -0.85
N PHE A 365 -5.38 -26.12 -1.50
CA PHE A 365 -5.48 -25.93 -2.95
C PHE A 365 -4.95 -27.13 -3.76
N SER A 366 -3.82 -27.69 -3.37
CA SER A 366 -3.23 -28.90 -4.01
C SER A 366 -4.14 -30.13 -3.93
N SER A 367 -5.05 -30.16 -2.96
CA SER A 367 -6.04 -31.23 -2.81
C SER A 367 -7.29 -31.05 -3.70
N SER A 368 -7.42 -29.91 -4.40
CA SER A 368 -8.50 -29.66 -5.38
C SER A 368 -7.96 -29.23 -6.74
N PRO A 369 -7.83 -30.15 -7.71
CA PRO A 369 -7.43 -29.82 -9.08
C PRO A 369 -8.38 -28.80 -9.75
N VAL A 370 -9.68 -28.86 -9.44
CA VAL A 370 -10.66 -27.92 -9.99
C VAL A 370 -10.39 -26.50 -9.51
N ALA A 371 -10.13 -26.30 -8.21
CA ALA A 371 -9.80 -24.99 -7.69
C ALA A 371 -8.49 -24.45 -8.28
N MET A 372 -7.47 -25.31 -8.42
CA MET A 372 -6.20 -24.94 -9.07
C MET A 372 -6.39 -24.46 -10.51
N TRP A 373 -7.21 -25.15 -11.30
CA TRP A 373 -7.55 -24.73 -12.67
C TRP A 373 -8.26 -23.38 -12.70
N VAL A 374 -9.16 -23.11 -11.75
CA VAL A 374 -9.84 -21.81 -11.65
C VAL A 374 -8.84 -20.69 -11.33
N VAL A 375 -7.94 -20.92 -10.36
CA VAL A 375 -6.88 -19.97 -9.98
C VAL A 375 -5.97 -19.67 -11.19
N ALA A 376 -5.53 -20.71 -11.90
CA ALA A 376 -4.69 -20.56 -13.08
C ALA A 376 -5.39 -19.78 -14.20
N SER A 377 -6.65 -20.12 -14.49
CA SER A 377 -7.43 -19.51 -15.57
C SER A 377 -7.70 -18.03 -15.32
N ILE A 378 -8.07 -17.68 -14.08
CA ILE A 378 -8.27 -16.28 -13.68
C ILE A 378 -6.96 -15.50 -13.73
N GLY A 379 -5.84 -16.12 -13.31
CA GLY A 379 -4.52 -15.51 -13.41
C GLY A 379 -4.12 -15.21 -14.85
N VAL A 380 -4.21 -16.17 -15.77
CA VAL A 380 -3.88 -15.95 -17.19
C VAL A 380 -4.76 -14.87 -17.82
N PHE A 381 -6.08 -14.97 -17.60
CA PHE A 381 -7.02 -14.00 -18.17
C PHE A 381 -6.74 -12.59 -17.64
N THR A 382 -6.59 -12.43 -16.33
CA THR A 382 -6.34 -11.13 -15.70
C THR A 382 -4.99 -10.55 -16.14
N ALA A 383 -3.95 -11.37 -16.31
CA ALA A 383 -2.62 -10.92 -16.72
C ALA A 383 -2.64 -10.24 -18.08
N ILE A 384 -3.30 -10.85 -19.07
CA ILE A 384 -3.41 -10.33 -20.43
C ILE A 384 -4.36 -9.13 -20.46
N PHE A 385 -5.52 -9.26 -19.82
CA PHE A 385 -6.53 -8.21 -19.77
C PHE A 385 -5.99 -6.90 -19.18
N ALA A 386 -5.33 -6.98 -18.02
CA ALA A 386 -4.78 -5.79 -17.36
C ALA A 386 -3.60 -5.17 -18.13
N ALA A 387 -2.77 -6.00 -18.77
CA ALA A 387 -1.68 -5.51 -19.61
C ALA A 387 -2.21 -4.73 -20.83
N ALA A 388 -3.27 -5.23 -21.48
CA ALA A 388 -3.91 -4.54 -22.59
C ALA A 388 -4.47 -3.16 -22.18
N ILE A 389 -5.09 -3.07 -21.00
CA ILE A 389 -5.59 -1.79 -20.47
C ILE A 389 -4.45 -0.84 -20.10
N ALA A 390 -3.35 -1.36 -19.53
CA ALA A 390 -2.21 -0.54 -19.14
C ALA A 390 -1.59 0.23 -20.33
N LEU A 391 -1.58 -0.39 -21.53
CA LEU A 391 -1.06 0.22 -22.76
C LEU A 391 -1.85 1.45 -23.23
N THR A 392 -3.10 1.59 -22.80
CA THR A 392 -3.97 2.70 -23.20
C THR A 392 -4.19 3.72 -22.08
N GLN A 393 -3.48 3.59 -20.95
CA GLN A 393 -3.56 4.57 -19.87
C GLN A 393 -2.60 5.74 -20.10
N ASN A 394 -3.09 6.96 -19.90
CA ASN A 394 -2.28 8.18 -19.99
C ASN A 394 -1.76 8.64 -18.63
N ASP A 395 -2.38 8.22 -17.54
CA ASP A 395 -1.99 8.56 -16.17
C ASP A 395 -0.87 7.62 -15.67
N ILE A 396 0.24 8.21 -15.23
CA ILE A 396 1.44 7.46 -14.80
C ILE A 396 1.15 6.47 -13.67
N LYS A 397 0.30 6.82 -12.71
CA LYS A 397 -0.06 5.96 -11.57
C LYS A 397 -1.01 4.85 -12.01
N LYS A 398 -1.96 5.13 -12.89
CA LYS A 398 -2.89 4.12 -13.43
C LYS A 398 -2.17 3.08 -14.29
N VAL A 399 -1.18 3.48 -15.10
CA VAL A 399 -0.30 2.53 -15.83
C VAL A 399 0.40 1.59 -14.84
N LEU A 400 0.95 2.14 -13.76
CA LEU A 400 1.60 1.34 -12.72
C LEU A 400 0.62 0.45 -11.94
N ALA A 401 -0.62 0.90 -11.72
CA ALA A 401 -1.66 0.11 -11.07
C ALA A 401 -2.08 -1.10 -11.92
N TYR A 402 -2.38 -0.90 -13.21
CA TYR A 402 -2.75 -2.02 -14.10
C TYR A 402 -1.60 -2.99 -14.34
N SER A 403 -0.35 -2.51 -14.42
CA SER A 403 0.80 -3.42 -14.45
C SER A 403 0.95 -4.20 -13.13
N THR A 404 0.56 -3.66 -11.97
CA THR A 404 0.47 -4.46 -10.73
C THR A 404 -0.63 -5.52 -10.83
N VAL A 405 -1.82 -5.20 -11.34
CA VAL A 405 -2.89 -6.19 -11.58
C VAL A 405 -2.35 -7.35 -12.43
N SER A 406 -1.64 -7.04 -13.51
CA SER A 406 -1.06 -8.04 -14.41
C SER A 406 0.03 -8.90 -13.73
N GLN A 407 0.96 -8.30 -12.98
CA GLN A 407 2.04 -9.03 -12.30
C GLN A 407 1.52 -9.95 -11.18
N LEU A 408 0.52 -9.53 -10.41
CA LEU A 408 -0.13 -10.40 -9.43
C LEU A 408 -0.86 -11.56 -10.11
N ALA A 409 -1.47 -11.31 -11.26
CA ALA A 409 -2.12 -12.33 -12.04
C ALA A 409 -1.13 -13.39 -12.57
N TYR A 410 0.10 -13.00 -12.91
CA TYR A 410 1.20 -13.94 -13.15
C TYR A 410 1.51 -14.80 -11.91
N MET A 411 1.50 -14.22 -10.71
CA MET A 411 1.68 -14.98 -9.47
C MET A 411 0.53 -15.98 -9.27
N PHE A 412 -0.72 -15.58 -9.49
CA PHE A 412 -1.86 -16.51 -9.40
C PHE A 412 -1.80 -17.61 -10.45
N PHE A 413 -1.39 -17.31 -11.69
CA PHE A 413 -1.16 -18.34 -12.68
C PHE A 413 -0.14 -19.37 -12.18
N ALA A 414 1.01 -18.91 -11.67
CA ALA A 414 2.04 -19.77 -11.10
C ALA A 414 1.50 -20.62 -9.92
N LEU A 415 0.74 -20.03 -8.99
CA LEU A 415 0.09 -20.77 -7.89
C LEU A 415 -0.90 -21.83 -8.42
N GLY A 416 -1.70 -21.47 -9.43
CA GLY A 416 -2.72 -22.35 -10.02
C GLY A 416 -2.14 -23.56 -10.75
N ILE A 417 -0.90 -23.48 -11.25
CA ILE A 417 -0.19 -24.64 -11.82
C ILE A 417 0.72 -25.36 -10.81
N GLY A 418 0.69 -24.95 -9.54
CA GLY A 418 1.51 -25.56 -8.48
C GLY A 418 2.96 -25.07 -8.42
N ALA A 419 3.32 -23.99 -9.13
CA ALA A 419 4.64 -23.37 -9.10
C ALA A 419 4.78 -22.39 -7.91
N TRP A 420 4.59 -22.89 -6.69
CA TRP A 420 4.55 -22.11 -5.44
C TRP A 420 5.80 -21.25 -5.23
N VAL A 421 6.98 -21.83 -5.42
CA VAL A 421 8.26 -21.14 -5.22
C VAL A 421 8.43 -19.99 -6.23
N ALA A 422 8.05 -20.21 -7.49
CA ALA A 422 8.12 -19.18 -8.53
C ALA A 422 7.19 -18.01 -8.22
N ALA A 423 5.97 -18.29 -7.75
CA ALA A 423 5.02 -17.25 -7.35
C ALA A 423 5.57 -16.39 -6.20
N ILE A 424 6.14 -17.01 -5.16
CA ILE A 424 6.69 -16.28 -4.01
C ILE A 424 7.97 -15.54 -4.37
N PHE A 425 8.85 -16.12 -5.19
CA PHE A 425 10.02 -15.43 -5.71
C PHE A 425 9.62 -14.18 -6.49
N HIS A 426 8.65 -14.31 -7.40
CA HIS A 426 8.13 -13.19 -8.17
C HIS A 426 7.46 -12.13 -7.27
N LEU A 427 6.72 -12.53 -6.23
CA LEU A 427 6.15 -11.62 -5.22
C LEU A 427 7.24 -10.78 -4.54
N VAL A 428 8.37 -11.39 -4.16
CA VAL A 428 9.49 -10.69 -3.54
C VAL A 428 10.11 -9.69 -4.51
N SER A 429 10.46 -10.11 -5.73
CA SER A 429 11.02 -9.23 -6.75
C SER A 429 10.08 -8.07 -7.07
N HIS A 430 8.79 -8.36 -7.23
CA HIS A 430 7.72 -7.39 -7.45
C HIS A 430 7.66 -6.34 -6.35
N GLY A 431 7.76 -6.74 -5.08
CA GLY A 431 7.78 -5.78 -3.99
C GLY A 431 8.91 -4.76 -4.08
N PHE A 432 10.08 -5.14 -4.56
CA PHE A 432 11.18 -4.19 -4.73
C PHE A 432 10.99 -3.30 -5.96
N PHE A 433 10.78 -3.87 -7.16
CA PHE A 433 10.70 -3.06 -8.37
C PHE A 433 9.43 -2.19 -8.42
N LYS A 434 8.30 -2.64 -7.86
CA LYS A 434 7.10 -1.79 -7.78
C LYS A 434 7.22 -0.71 -6.74
N GLY A 435 7.84 -0.99 -5.59
CA GLY A 435 8.13 0.04 -4.60
C GLY A 435 8.96 1.16 -5.23
N LEU A 436 10.00 0.78 -5.99
CA LEU A 436 10.84 1.71 -6.73
C LEU A 436 10.06 2.52 -7.77
N LEU A 437 9.25 1.86 -8.60
CA LEU A 437 8.48 2.53 -9.66
C LEU A 437 7.43 3.51 -9.11
N PHE A 438 6.71 3.15 -8.05
CA PHE A 438 5.72 4.06 -7.46
C PHE A 438 6.39 5.26 -6.78
N MET A 439 7.47 5.06 -6.00
CA MET A 439 8.23 6.19 -5.45
C MET A 439 8.85 7.06 -6.55
N GLY A 440 9.35 6.45 -7.63
CA GLY A 440 9.82 7.16 -8.82
C GLY A 440 8.73 7.99 -9.48
N SER A 441 7.54 7.43 -9.69
CA SER A 441 6.39 8.16 -10.23
C SER A 441 5.98 9.33 -9.34
N GLY A 442 6.05 9.17 -8.01
CA GLY A 442 5.74 10.26 -7.08
C GLY A 442 6.75 11.39 -7.15
N SER A 443 8.03 11.08 -7.36
CA SER A 443 9.07 12.08 -7.63
C SER A 443 8.81 12.81 -8.95
N VAL A 444 8.42 12.10 -10.02
CA VAL A 444 8.05 12.69 -11.31
C VAL A 444 6.87 13.64 -11.16
N ILE A 445 5.81 13.21 -10.47
CA ILE A 445 4.61 14.03 -10.25
C ILE A 445 4.96 15.32 -9.48
N HIS A 446 5.79 15.23 -8.44
CA HIS A 446 6.26 16.43 -7.72
C HIS A 446 7.11 17.34 -8.62
N GLY A 447 8.02 16.77 -9.41
CA GLY A 447 8.86 17.55 -10.33
C GLY A 447 8.10 18.20 -11.48
N ALA A 448 6.94 17.64 -11.85
CA ALA A 448 6.03 18.15 -12.87
C ALA A 448 4.86 18.96 -12.27
N ASN A 449 5.04 19.59 -11.11
CA ASN A 449 4.05 20.46 -10.45
C ASN A 449 2.67 19.81 -10.23
N GLY A 450 2.64 18.51 -9.97
CA GLY A 450 1.41 17.74 -9.71
C GLY A 450 0.76 17.13 -10.95
N GLU A 451 1.31 17.35 -12.15
CA GLU A 451 0.83 16.71 -13.38
C GLU A 451 1.00 15.18 -13.28
N GLN A 452 0.01 14.44 -13.77
CA GLN A 452 -0.03 12.97 -13.77
C GLN A 452 -0.21 12.37 -15.16
N ASP A 453 -0.73 13.15 -16.12
CA ASP A 453 -0.89 12.75 -17.50
C ASP A 453 0.45 12.82 -18.24
N MET A 454 0.93 11.66 -18.66
CA MET A 454 2.22 11.51 -19.33
C MET A 454 2.29 12.23 -20.67
N ARG A 455 1.15 12.60 -21.28
CA ARG A 455 1.10 13.36 -22.54
C ARG A 455 1.58 14.80 -22.38
N TYR A 456 1.48 15.35 -21.17
CA TYR A 456 1.97 16.69 -20.84
C TYR A 456 3.35 16.67 -20.16
N MET A 457 3.97 15.49 -20.04
CA MET A 457 5.31 15.30 -19.51
C MET A 457 6.33 15.13 -20.65
N GLY A 458 7.52 15.69 -20.49
CA GLY A 458 8.59 15.57 -21.48
C GLY A 458 9.94 16.07 -20.95
N GLY A 459 11.04 15.68 -21.58
CA GLY A 459 12.37 16.25 -21.28
C GLY A 459 12.96 15.95 -19.89
N LEU A 460 12.29 15.16 -19.04
CA LEU A 460 12.62 14.99 -17.61
C LEU A 460 13.95 14.27 -17.30
N ARG A 461 14.63 13.71 -18.30
CA ARG A 461 15.88 12.95 -18.10
C ARG A 461 16.99 13.81 -17.51
N GLU A 462 17.16 15.04 -17.99
CA GLU A 462 18.26 15.92 -17.57
C GLU A 462 18.00 16.62 -16.24
N PRO A 463 16.79 17.14 -15.97
CA PRO A 463 16.44 17.72 -14.67
C PRO A 463 16.37 16.67 -13.54
N MET A 464 15.88 15.46 -13.84
CA MET A 464 15.60 14.42 -12.84
C MET A 464 16.46 13.16 -13.02
N ARG A 465 17.79 13.32 -13.14
CA ARG A 465 18.72 12.23 -13.53
C ARG A 465 18.65 10.99 -12.63
N TRP A 466 18.48 11.19 -11.32
CA TRP A 466 18.40 10.08 -10.37
C TRP A 466 17.08 9.33 -10.51
N THR A 467 15.95 10.04 -10.58
CA THR A 467 14.62 9.47 -10.80
C THR A 467 14.55 8.72 -12.13
N TYR A 468 15.12 9.27 -13.20
CA TYR A 468 15.23 8.59 -14.49
C TYR A 468 15.99 7.26 -14.36
N ARG A 469 17.19 7.27 -13.76
CA ARG A 469 18.01 6.05 -13.61
C ARG A 469 17.31 4.97 -12.80
N THR A 470 16.70 5.34 -11.68
CA THR A 470 16.00 4.38 -10.82
C THR A 470 14.73 3.84 -11.47
N MET A 471 13.95 4.67 -12.16
CA MET A 471 12.78 4.22 -12.91
C MET A 471 13.15 3.31 -14.08
N VAL A 472 14.26 3.55 -14.79
CA VAL A 472 14.75 2.64 -15.83
C VAL A 472 15.11 1.28 -15.23
N VAL A 473 15.83 1.23 -14.12
CA VAL A 473 16.15 -0.04 -13.44
C VAL A 473 14.87 -0.78 -13.03
N GLY A 474 13.91 -0.09 -12.42
CA GLY A 474 12.63 -0.68 -12.03
C GLY A 474 11.81 -1.17 -13.23
N SER A 475 11.84 -0.44 -14.35
CA SER A 475 11.10 -0.79 -15.57
C SER A 475 11.72 -2.00 -16.28
N LEU A 476 13.06 -2.07 -16.33
CA LEU A 476 13.76 -3.24 -16.87
C LEU A 476 13.50 -4.49 -16.02
N ALA A 477 13.51 -4.37 -14.69
CA ALA A 477 13.16 -5.46 -13.80
C ALA A 477 11.69 -5.92 -13.94
N LEU A 478 10.78 -4.99 -14.26
CA LEU A 478 9.37 -5.30 -14.53
C LEU A 478 9.17 -5.99 -15.89
N ALA A 479 9.99 -5.65 -16.89
CA ALA A 479 9.84 -6.14 -18.26
C ALA A 479 10.18 -7.63 -18.44
N GLY A 480 10.93 -8.22 -17.50
CA GLY A 480 11.33 -9.63 -17.50
C GLY A 480 12.82 -9.82 -17.70
#